data_AF-A0AAJ4UVM1-F1
#
_entry.id   AF-A0AAJ4UVM1-F1
#
_cell.length_a   1.000
_cell.length_b   1.000
_cell.length_c   1.000
_cell.angle_alpha   90.00
_cell.angle_beta   90.00
_cell.angle_gamma   90.00
#
_symmetry.space_group_name_H-M   'P 1'
#
loop_
_entity.id
_entity.type
_entity.pdbx_description
1 polymer ?
#
loop_
_entity_poly.entity_id
_entity_poly.type
_entity_poly.pdbx_seq_one_letter_code
_entity_poly.pdbx_strand_id
1 'polypeptide(L)'
;MALSDNIVVFVVSLLVGGIGIHVGASLLASSRDYSHAVVTAALGALVWGVVGWLVGDVPIVGPVATLLAYLLVVRSRYRVGWTAAAGIALVAWVASVVVLSVLAAANVTSPSAVGVPFI
;
A
#
# COMPACT_ATOMS: atom_id res chain seq x y z
N MET A 1 -4.29 15.57 17.13
CA MET A 1 -3.71 14.23 17.38
C MET A 1 -2.28 14.42 17.83
N ALA A 2 -1.80 13.66 18.81
CA ALA A 2 -0.41 13.75 19.25
C ALA A 2 0.53 13.11 18.21
N LEU A 3 1.82 13.52 18.19
CA LEU A 3 2.83 12.94 17.30
C LEU A 3 2.95 11.41 17.50
N SER A 4 2.81 10.96 18.75
CA SER A 4 2.76 9.54 19.11
C SER A 4 1.68 8.79 18.37
N ASP A 5 0.48 9.37 18.26
CA ASP A 5 -0.69 8.74 17.65
C ASP A 5 -0.45 8.56 16.15
N ASN A 6 0.13 9.57 15.49
CA ASN A 6 0.47 9.51 14.06
C ASN A 6 1.54 8.45 13.76
N ILE A 7 2.53 8.29 14.65
CA ILE A 7 3.57 7.26 14.49
C ILE A 7 2.97 5.86 14.64
N VAL A 8 2.12 5.64 15.64
CA VAL A 8 1.45 4.34 15.84
C VAL A 8 0.59 3.99 14.64
N VAL A 9 -0.23 4.93 14.16
CA VAL A 9 -1.07 4.72 12.96
C VAL A 9 -0.18 4.40 11.75
N PHE A 10 0.89 5.15 11.53
CA PHE A 10 1.83 4.88 10.44
C PHE A 10 2.43 3.48 10.52
N VAL A 11 2.90 3.05 11.69
CA VAL A 11 3.49 1.71 11.87
C VAL A 11 2.45 0.61 11.64
N VAL A 12 1.24 0.76 12.17
CA VAL A 12 0.16 -0.21 11.96
C VAL A 12 -0.21 -0.29 10.48
N SER A 13 -0.41 0.85 9.80
CA SER A 13 -0.68 0.90 8.37
C SER A 13 0.45 0.28 7.54
N LEU A 14 1.71 0.51 7.93
CA LEU A 14 2.86 -0.08 7.27
C LEU A 14 2.89 -1.60 7.40
N LEU A 15 2.61 -2.13 8.60
CA LEU A 15 2.55 -3.58 8.84
C LEU A 15 1.41 -4.23 8.05
N VAL A 16 0.24 -3.59 8.02
CA VAL A 16 -0.90 -4.04 7.22
C VAL A 16 -0.57 -4.08 5.72
N GLY A 17 0.08 -3.03 5.21
CA GLY A 17 0.58 -3.02 3.83
C GLY A 17 1.62 -4.12 3.58
N GLY A 18 2.51 -4.36 4.56
CA GLY A 18 3.49 -5.45 4.52
C GLY A 18 2.85 -6.84 4.44
N ILE A 19 1.77 -7.10 5.19
CA ILE A 19 0.99 -8.35 5.10
C ILE A 19 0.43 -8.50 3.70
N GLY A 20 -0.17 -7.45 3.16
CA GLY A 20 -0.71 -7.44 1.81
C GLY A 20 0.33 -7.80 0.74
N ILE A 21 1.50 -7.16 0.79
CA ILE A 21 2.62 -7.46 -0.13
C ILE A 21 3.16 -8.88 0.09
N HIS A 22 3.24 -9.35 1.33
CA HIS A 22 3.72 -10.70 1.64
C HIS A 22 2.80 -11.78 1.08
N VAL A 23 1.49 -11.63 1.26
CA VAL A 23 0.50 -12.56 0.68
C VAL A 23 0.56 -12.49 -0.84
N GLY A 24 0.64 -11.29 -1.44
CA GLY A 24 0.79 -11.16 -2.89
C GLY A 24 2.07 -11.83 -3.41
N ALA A 25 3.20 -11.59 -2.77
CA ALA A 25 4.51 -12.11 -3.20
C ALA A 25 4.65 -13.62 -2.97
N SER A 26 4.03 -14.17 -1.93
CA SER A 26 4.01 -15.62 -1.70
C SER A 26 3.19 -16.37 -2.75
N LEU A 27 2.10 -15.75 -3.25
CA LEU A 27 1.28 -16.31 -4.32
C LEU A 27 1.89 -16.14 -5.72
N LEU A 28 2.51 -14.99 -5.99
CA LEU A 28 2.88 -14.59 -7.35
C LEU A 28 4.39 -14.59 -7.65
N ALA A 29 5.23 -14.65 -6.61
CA ALA A 29 6.68 -14.55 -6.73
C ALA A 29 7.44 -15.63 -5.94
N SER A 30 6.74 -16.63 -5.39
CA SER A 30 7.30 -17.70 -4.53
C SER A 30 8.18 -17.18 -3.38
N SER A 31 8.01 -15.92 -2.97
CA SER A 31 8.81 -15.29 -1.92
C SER A 31 8.09 -15.39 -0.59
N ARG A 32 8.76 -15.94 0.43
CA ARG A 32 8.17 -16.23 1.75
C ARG A 32 8.72 -15.36 2.88
N ASP A 33 9.50 -14.33 2.56
CA ASP A 33 10.12 -13.49 3.59
C ASP A 33 9.26 -12.26 3.91
N TYR A 34 8.63 -12.28 5.09
CA TYR A 34 7.81 -11.16 5.57
C TYR A 34 8.62 -9.88 5.77
N SER A 35 9.86 -9.99 6.29
CA SER A 35 10.75 -8.82 6.46
C SER A 35 11.01 -8.10 5.13
N HIS A 36 11.21 -8.87 4.05
CA HIS A 36 11.40 -8.30 2.71
C HIS A 36 10.14 -7.57 2.21
N ALA A 37 8.95 -8.08 2.54
CA ALA A 37 7.68 -7.45 2.21
C ALA A 37 7.46 -6.14 2.96
N VAL A 38 7.76 -6.08 4.26
CA VAL A 38 7.66 -4.86 5.07
C VAL A 38 8.61 -3.78 4.57
N VAL A 39 9.86 -4.13 4.24
CA VAL A 39 10.81 -3.17 3.63
C VAL A 39 10.30 -2.67 2.28
N THR A 40 9.69 -3.55 1.48
CA THR A 40 9.11 -3.16 0.19
C THR A 40 7.90 -2.25 0.37
N ALA A 41 7.07 -2.49 1.39
CA ALA A 41 5.96 -1.60 1.76
C ALA A 41 6.49 -0.23 2.18
N ALA A 42 7.56 -0.17 2.98
CA ALA A 42 8.16 1.09 3.43
C ALA A 42 8.74 1.89 2.26
N LEU A 43 9.49 1.25 1.37
CA LEU A 43 10.02 1.87 0.15
C LEU A 43 8.89 2.32 -0.77
N GLY A 44 7.86 1.49 -0.93
CA GLY A 44 6.68 1.81 -1.73
C GLY A 44 5.95 3.04 -1.19
N ALA A 45 5.72 3.11 0.13
CA ALA A 45 5.09 4.26 0.78
C ALA A 45 5.94 5.54 0.65
N LEU A 46 7.26 5.42 0.77
CA LEU A 46 8.17 6.56 0.61
C LEU A 46 8.16 7.09 -0.83
N VAL A 47 8.29 6.21 -1.82
CA VAL A 47 8.23 6.59 -3.23
C VAL A 47 6.85 7.15 -3.58
N TRP A 48 5.78 6.55 -3.07
CA TRP A 48 4.42 7.07 -3.26
C TRP A 48 4.29 8.49 -2.70
N GLY A 49 4.75 8.73 -1.47
CA GLY A 49 4.70 10.05 -0.84
C GLY A 49 5.50 11.10 -1.62
N VAL A 50 6.72 10.77 -2.05
CA VAL A 50 7.58 11.67 -2.83
C VAL A 50 6.98 11.98 -4.20
N VAL A 51 6.56 10.96 -4.95
CA VAL A 51 5.99 11.16 -6.30
C VAL A 51 4.63 11.85 -6.22
N GLY A 52 3.82 11.51 -5.21
CA GLY A 52 2.53 12.15 -4.96
C GLY A 52 2.70 13.62 -4.60
N TRP A 53 3.72 13.97 -3.82
CA TRP A 53 4.04 15.36 -3.51
C TRP A 53 4.55 16.14 -4.72
N LEU A 54 5.31 15.51 -5.62
CA LEU A 54 5.87 16.17 -6.80
C LEU A 54 4.89 16.33 -7.97
N VAL A 55 4.04 15.33 -8.22
CA VAL A 55 3.25 15.21 -9.45
C VAL A 55 1.76 14.99 -9.18
N GLY A 56 1.35 14.84 -7.91
CA GLY A 56 -0.02 14.49 -7.52
C GLY A 56 -1.08 15.50 -7.93
N ASP A 57 -0.70 16.78 -8.05
CA ASP A 57 -1.61 17.86 -8.44
C ASP A 57 -2.04 17.81 -9.91
N VAL A 58 -1.33 17.03 -10.74
CA VAL A 58 -1.65 16.89 -12.17
C VAL A 58 -2.77 15.86 -12.34
N PRO A 59 -3.96 16.24 -12.87
CA PRO A 59 -5.06 15.31 -13.09
C PRO A 59 -4.62 14.13 -13.96
N ILE A 60 -5.01 12.90 -13.57
CA ILE A 60 -4.68 11.62 -14.22
C ILE A 60 -3.19 11.27 -14.16
N VAL A 61 -2.29 12.18 -14.55
CA VAL A 61 -0.84 11.96 -14.57
C VAL A 61 -0.31 11.70 -13.17
N GLY A 62 -0.74 12.46 -12.15
CA GLY A 62 -0.33 12.26 -10.77
C GLY A 62 -0.63 10.85 -10.27
N PRO A 63 -1.90 10.40 -10.28
CA PRO A 63 -2.29 9.05 -9.88
C PRO A 63 -1.62 7.93 -10.70
N VAL A 64 -1.47 8.11 -12.01
CA VAL A 64 -0.82 7.10 -12.87
C VAL A 64 0.67 7.02 -12.57
N ALA A 65 1.35 8.17 -12.43
CA ALA A 65 2.77 8.22 -12.14
C ALA A 65 3.10 7.65 -10.76
N THR A 66 2.30 7.96 -9.73
CA THR A 66 2.48 7.39 -8.38
C THR A 66 2.29 5.88 -8.38
N LEU A 67 1.26 5.38 -9.06
CA LEU A 67 1.02 3.95 -9.20
C LEU A 67 2.17 3.25 -9.94
N LEU A 68 2.63 3.81 -11.06
CA LEU A 68 3.76 3.25 -11.81
C LEU A 68 5.05 3.26 -11.00
N ALA A 69 5.30 4.32 -10.23
CA ALA A 69 6.45 4.40 -9.34
C ALA A 69 6.41 3.33 -8.24
N TYR A 70 5.23 3.11 -7.64
CA TYR A 70 5.01 2.03 -6.68
C TYR A 70 5.24 0.64 -7.32
N LEU A 71 4.66 0.40 -8.50
CA LEU A 71 4.86 -0.87 -9.23
C LEU A 71 6.33 -1.10 -9.60
N LEU A 72 7.08 -0.03 -9.93
CA LEU A 72 8.51 -0.12 -10.22
C LEU A 72 9.31 -0.56 -8.98
N VAL A 73 8.95 -0.08 -7.79
CA VAL A 73 9.55 -0.54 -6.53
C VAL A 73 9.26 -2.03 -6.32
N VAL A 74 8.00 -2.46 -6.42
CA VAL A 74 7.65 -3.88 -6.24
C VAL A 74 8.37 -4.76 -7.26
N ARG A 75 8.34 -4.35 -8.53
CA ARG A 75 9.02 -5.04 -9.64
C ARG A 75 10.52 -5.20 -9.39
N SER A 76 11.20 -4.11 -9.00
CA SER A 76 12.65 -4.12 -8.78
C SER A 76 13.04 -4.94 -7.55
N ARG A 77 12.24 -4.88 -6.48
CA ARG A 77 12.48 -5.63 -5.24
C ARG A 77 12.29 -7.14 -5.41
N TYR A 78 11.25 -7.56 -6.12
CA TYR A 78 10.95 -8.98 -6.33
C TYR A 78 11.51 -9.55 -7.64
N ARG A 79 12.14 -8.71 -8.49
CA ARG A 79 12.66 -9.08 -9.82
C ARG A 79 11.64 -9.79 -10.70
N VAL A 80 10.37 -9.37 -10.62
CA VAL A 80 9.25 -9.98 -11.33
C VAL A 80 8.87 -9.21 -12.60
N GLY A 81 7.99 -9.79 -13.42
CA GLY A 81 7.33 -9.07 -14.52
C GLY A 81 6.32 -8.04 -14.01
N TRP A 82 5.89 -7.13 -14.89
CA TRP A 82 4.90 -6.09 -14.57
C TRP A 82 3.55 -6.65 -14.14
N THR A 83 3.10 -7.75 -14.75
CA THR A 83 1.83 -8.42 -14.42
C THR A 83 1.85 -8.98 -12.99
N ALA A 84 2.94 -9.63 -12.60
CA ALA A 84 3.12 -10.13 -11.23
C ALA A 84 3.22 -8.98 -10.22
N ALA A 85 3.96 -7.90 -10.53
CA ALA A 85 4.02 -6.72 -9.68
C ALA A 85 2.64 -6.08 -9.46
N ALA A 86 1.84 -5.96 -10.53
CA ALA A 86 0.47 -5.47 -10.45
C ALA A 86 -0.42 -6.40 -9.60
N GLY A 87 -0.27 -7.72 -9.74
CA GLY A 87 -0.99 -8.68 -8.90
C GLY A 87 -0.61 -8.56 -7.42
N ILE A 88 0.67 -8.40 -7.09
CA ILE A 88 1.13 -8.19 -5.70
C ILE A 88 0.55 -6.89 -5.15
N ALA A 89 0.60 -5.81 -5.93
CA ALA A 89 0.02 -4.52 -5.56
C ALA A 89 -1.49 -4.62 -5.34
N LEU A 90 -2.20 -5.36 -6.18
CA LEU A 90 -3.63 -5.58 -6.05
C LEU A 90 -3.98 -6.35 -4.79
N VAL A 91 -3.27 -7.44 -4.49
CA VAL A 91 -3.46 -8.20 -3.24
C VAL A 91 -3.18 -7.31 -2.03
N ALA A 92 -2.14 -6.47 -2.09
CA ALA A 92 -1.83 -5.54 -1.02
C ALA A 92 -2.92 -4.48 -0.81
N TRP A 93 -3.50 -3.98 -1.90
CA TRP A 93 -4.63 -3.07 -1.85
C TRP A 93 -5.87 -3.74 -1.24
N VAL A 94 -6.23 -4.96 -1.67
CA VAL A 94 -7.35 -5.72 -1.10
C VAL A 94 -7.15 -5.95 0.40
N ALA A 95 -5.96 -6.35 0.83
CA ALA A 95 -5.64 -6.53 2.24
C ALA A 95 -5.85 -5.23 3.04
N SER A 96 -5.43 -4.09 2.48
CA SER A 96 -5.64 -2.78 3.09
C SER A 96 -7.12 -2.43 3.20
N VAL A 97 -7.91 -2.68 2.16
CA VAL A 97 -9.37 -2.47 2.16
C VAL A 97 -10.05 -3.31 3.24
N VAL A 98 -9.67 -4.59 3.37
CA VAL A 98 -10.21 -5.48 4.41
C VAL A 98 -9.90 -4.94 5.80
N VAL A 99 -8.66 -4.54 6.06
CA VAL A 99 -8.28 -3.99 7.37
C VAL A 99 -9.02 -2.68 7.67
N LEU A 100 -9.10 -1.76 6.71
CA LEU A 100 -9.85 -0.52 6.87
C LEU A 100 -11.34 -0.78 7.12
N SER A 101 -11.91 -1.79 6.46
CA SER A 101 -13.32 -2.20 6.66
C SER A 101 -13.55 -2.76 8.06
N VAL A 102 -12.62 -3.57 8.58
CA VAL A 102 -12.68 -4.09 9.95
C VAL A 102 -12.55 -2.97 10.98
N LEU A 103 -11.64 -2.01 10.77
CA LEU A 103 -11.48 -0.85 11.64
C LEU A 103 -12.72 0.06 11.63
N ALA A 104 -13.34 0.24 10.47
CA ALA A 104 -14.59 0.97 10.34
C ALA A 104 -15.74 0.25 11.07
N ALA A 105 -15.85 -1.08 10.91
CA ALA A 105 -16.84 -1.89 11.63
C ALA A 105 -16.64 -1.85 13.16
N ALA A 106 -15.39 -1.71 13.62
CA ALA A 106 -15.04 -1.55 15.03
C ALA A 106 -15.25 -0.12 15.57
N ASN A 107 -15.81 0.80 14.78
CA ASN A 107 -15.96 2.24 15.11
C ASN A 107 -14.64 2.96 15.45
N VAL A 108 -13.51 2.45 14.97
CA VAL A 108 -12.20 3.08 15.13
C VAL A 108 -11.97 4.15 14.05
N THR A 109 -12.60 4.00 12.89
CA THR A 109 -12.53 4.95 11.76
C THR A 109 -13.92 5.29 11.23
N SER A 110 -14.13 6.55 10.82
CA SER A 110 -15.34 6.99 10.11
C SER A 110 -15.48 6.28 8.76
N PRO A 111 -16.69 5.87 8.33
CA PRO A 111 -16.95 5.32 6.98
C PRO A 111 -16.48 6.23 5.82
N SER A 112 -16.34 7.53 6.05
CA SER A 112 -15.80 8.49 5.09
C SER A 112 -14.31 8.29 4.77
N ALA A 113 -13.56 7.52 5.57
CA ALA A 113 -12.15 7.20 5.35
C ALA A 113 -11.94 6.03 4.36
N VAL A 114 -13.01 5.33 3.96
CA VAL A 114 -12.95 4.16 3.08
C VAL A 114 -12.93 4.57 1.60
N GLY A 115 -13.04 5.87 1.28
CA GLY A 115 -12.96 6.38 -0.09
C GLY A 115 -14.08 5.87 -1.01
N VAL A 116 -15.19 5.39 -0.44
CA VAL A 116 -16.38 4.96 -1.19
C VAL A 116 -17.27 6.19 -1.40
N PRO A 117 -17.47 6.68 -2.63
CA PRO A 117 -18.20 7.93 -2.88
C PRO A 117 -19.74 7.82 -2.74
N PHE A 118 -20.30 6.71 -2.24
CA PHE A 118 -21.74 6.46 -2.27
C PHE A 118 -22.27 5.72 -1.04
N ILE A 119 -21.99 6.23 0.16
CA ILE A 119 -22.82 5.94 1.34
C ILE A 119 -23.16 7.25 2.05
#